data_AF-A0A348NK11-F1
#
_entry.id   AF-A0A348NK11-F1
#
_cell.length_a   1.000
_cell.length_b   1.000
_cell.length_c   1.000
_cell.angle_alpha   90.00
_cell.angle_beta   90.00
_cell.angle_gamma   90.00
#
_symmetry.space_group_name_H-M   'P 1'
#
loop_
_entity.id
_entity.type
_entity.pdbx_description
1 polymer ?
#
loop_
_entity_poly.entity_id
_entity_poly.type
_entity_poly.pdbx_seq_one_letter_code
_entity_poly.pdbx_strand_id
1 'polypeptide(L)'
;MHKSPLGDHTTGSIVHVVRGGQSTTWTTGCSTPCLSLYKPTYFGILVPPVFAKPDESLGYWLDREYLVRAIYAGLIDLSDYRDQLARIQQSFLEGDDRLIAKKSTRTEFKTFQKACSDREEAFVESFREAIDRIAENPAGLSPLWIRKTITLGHNVSAPTLKERQEGR
;
A
#
# COMPACT_ATOMS: atom_id res chain seq x y z
N MET A 1 -16.02 8.10 20.84
CA MET A 1 -15.67 7.09 19.81
C MET A 1 -16.88 6.21 19.56
N HIS A 2 -17.71 6.56 18.57
CA HIS A 2 -18.82 5.69 18.16
C HIS A 2 -18.28 4.60 17.21
N LYS A 3 -18.48 3.35 17.63
CA LYS A 3 -18.16 2.12 16.91
C LYS A 3 -18.93 2.08 15.59
N SER A 4 -18.23 2.13 14.46
CA SER A 4 -18.66 1.41 13.27
C SER A 4 -18.39 -0.09 13.52
N PRO A 5 -19.31 -1.02 13.18
CA PRO A 5 -19.05 -2.46 13.25
C PRO A 5 -17.95 -2.92 12.28
N LEU A 6 -17.63 -2.10 11.27
CA LEU A 6 -16.39 -2.18 10.50
C LEU A 6 -15.34 -1.33 11.23
N GLY A 7 -14.30 -1.99 11.77
CA GLY A 7 -13.14 -1.31 12.36
C GLY A 7 -12.54 -0.30 11.38
N ASP A 8 -11.86 0.72 11.90
CA ASP A 8 -11.18 1.70 11.06
C ASP A 8 -10.24 0.97 10.07
N HIS A 9 -10.49 1.15 8.77
CA HIS A 9 -9.63 0.69 7.67
C HIS A 9 -8.33 1.51 7.69
N THR A 10 -7.45 1.20 8.65
CA THR A 10 -6.17 1.88 8.88
C THR A 10 -5.06 0.89 9.21
N THR A 11 -5.26 -0.40 8.99
CA THR A 11 -4.28 -1.41 9.40
C THR A 11 -3.24 -1.61 8.29
N GLY A 12 -2.15 -0.85 8.32
CA GLY A 12 -0.92 -1.29 7.66
C GLY A 12 -0.39 -2.57 8.31
N SER A 13 0.24 -3.44 7.53
CA SER A 13 0.87 -4.66 8.06
C SER A 13 2.36 -4.65 7.76
N ILE A 14 3.12 -5.07 8.77
CA ILE A 14 4.57 -5.19 8.73
C ILE A 14 4.93 -6.56 9.29
N VAL A 15 5.70 -7.34 8.52
CA VAL A 15 6.22 -8.64 8.95
C VAL A 15 7.74 -8.60 8.90
N HIS A 16 8.40 -8.75 10.05
CA HIS A 16 9.86 -8.78 10.12
C HIS A 16 10.37 -10.21 10.17
N VAL A 17 11.34 -10.53 9.31
CA VAL A 17 11.90 -11.87 9.19
C VAL A 17 13.42 -11.78 9.27
N VAL A 18 14.02 -12.64 10.08
CA VAL A 18 15.48 -12.76 10.22
C VAL A 18 15.90 -14.17 9.78
N ARG A 19 16.76 -14.26 8.76
CA ARG A 19 17.25 -15.52 8.19
C ARG A 19 18.72 -15.38 7.83
N GLY A 20 19.56 -16.32 8.26
CA GLY A 20 20.99 -16.33 7.90
C GLY A 20 21.76 -15.07 8.30
N GLY A 21 21.32 -14.36 9.36
CA GLY A 21 21.89 -13.08 9.79
C GLY A 21 21.42 -11.85 9.00
N GLN A 22 20.58 -12.04 7.97
CA GLN A 22 19.94 -10.97 7.21
C GLN A 22 18.52 -10.73 7.71
N SER A 23 18.14 -9.45 7.82
CA SER A 23 16.79 -9.02 8.18
C SER A 23 16.06 -8.45 6.97
N THR A 24 14.82 -8.92 6.75
CA THR A 24 13.89 -8.38 5.74
C THR A 24 12.61 -7.96 6.43
N THR A 25 12.19 -6.70 6.22
CA THR A 25 10.90 -6.20 6.70
C THR A 25 9.91 -6.12 5.54
N TRP A 26 8.84 -6.90 5.59
CA TRP A 26 7.80 -6.93 4.57
C TRP A 26 6.69 -5.94 4.93
N THR A 27 6.48 -4.92 4.10
CA THR A 27 5.58 -3.80 4.42
C THR A 27 4.51 -3.61 3.34
N THR A 28 3.25 -3.46 3.74
CA THR A 28 2.13 -3.24 2.79
C THR A 28 2.08 -1.81 2.24
N GLY A 29 2.39 -0.81 3.07
CA GLY A 29 2.35 0.61 2.66
C GLY A 29 0.94 1.17 2.43
N CYS A 30 -0.12 0.47 2.83
CA CYS A 30 -1.52 0.92 2.75
C CYS A 30 -2.42 0.17 3.76
N SER A 31 -3.69 0.56 3.88
CA SER A 31 -4.57 0.21 5.02
C SER A 31 -5.27 -1.16 4.95
N THR A 32 -5.10 -1.92 3.86
CA THR A 32 -5.86 -3.15 3.59
C THR A 32 -4.95 -4.32 3.19
N PRO A 33 -4.27 -4.98 4.16
CA PRO A 33 -3.19 -5.93 3.89
C PRO A 33 -3.58 -7.11 3.01
N CYS A 34 -4.83 -7.55 3.10
CA CYS A 34 -5.37 -8.65 2.30
C CYS A 34 -5.54 -8.33 0.81
N LEU A 35 -5.38 -7.06 0.42
CA LEU A 35 -5.43 -6.55 -0.94
C LEU A 35 -4.13 -5.81 -1.32
N SER A 36 -3.04 -6.01 -0.57
CA SER A 36 -1.77 -5.33 -0.77
C SER A 36 -0.64 -6.31 -1.06
N LEU A 37 0.30 -5.88 -1.91
CA LEU A 37 1.62 -6.50 -1.94
C LEU A 37 2.44 -6.04 -0.74
N TYR A 38 3.11 -7.01 -0.13
CA TYR A 38 4.17 -6.79 0.83
C TYR A 38 5.47 -6.59 0.07
N LYS A 39 5.98 -5.35 0.08
CA LYS A 39 7.28 -5.02 -0.50
C LYS A 39 8.38 -5.31 0.52
N PRO A 40 9.51 -5.91 0.12
CA PRO A 40 10.66 -6.06 1.01
C PRO A 40 11.27 -4.68 1.28
N THR A 41 11.50 -4.37 2.54
CA THR A 41 12.12 -3.13 2.99
C THR A 41 13.32 -3.48 3.87
N TYR A 42 14.47 -2.91 3.52
CA TYR A 42 15.71 -3.10 4.26
C TYR A 42 16.11 -1.82 4.97
N PHE A 43 16.63 -1.94 6.19
CA PHE A 43 16.96 -0.79 7.02
C PHE A 43 17.94 0.18 6.34
N GLY A 44 17.59 1.47 6.38
CA GLY A 44 18.39 2.57 5.81
C GLY A 44 18.34 2.66 4.28
N ILE A 45 17.30 2.10 3.65
CA ILE A 45 17.06 2.24 2.21
C ILE A 45 15.74 2.99 2.01
N LEU A 46 15.83 4.19 1.40
CA LEU A 46 14.70 5.04 1.06
C LEU A 46 14.19 4.67 -0.34
N VAL A 47 13.33 3.67 -0.39
CA VAL A 47 12.58 3.24 -1.57
C VAL A 47 11.16 2.93 -1.10
N PRO A 48 10.11 3.24 -1.88
CA PRO A 48 8.74 2.96 -1.48
C PRO A 48 8.56 1.51 -1.00
N PRO A 49 7.74 1.29 0.04
CA PRO A 49 6.86 2.25 0.71
C PRO A 49 7.54 3.12 1.79
N VAL A 50 8.88 3.24 1.79
CA VAL A 50 9.61 4.10 2.74
C VAL A 50 9.99 5.43 2.09
N PHE A 51 9.53 6.54 2.70
CA PHE A 51 9.70 7.90 2.18
C PHE A 51 10.35 8.82 3.21
N ALA A 52 11.09 9.83 2.73
CA ALA A 52 11.61 10.90 3.59
C ALA A 52 10.62 12.06 3.75
N LYS A 53 9.76 12.29 2.73
CA LYS A 53 8.81 13.40 2.73
C LYS A 53 7.38 12.90 2.98
N PRO A 54 6.65 13.49 3.93
CA PRO A 54 5.27 13.12 4.22
C PRO A 54 4.35 13.20 2.99
N ASP A 55 4.45 14.25 2.16
CA ASP A 55 3.55 14.45 1.03
C ASP A 55 3.71 13.38 -0.06
N GLU A 56 4.95 12.95 -0.33
CA GLU A 56 5.23 11.84 -1.25
C GLU A 56 4.62 10.53 -0.72
N SER A 57 4.74 10.30 0.59
CA SER A 57 4.15 9.11 1.24
C SER A 57 2.61 9.14 1.22
N LEU A 58 2.01 10.32 1.35
CA LEU A 58 0.56 10.49 1.32
C LEU A 58 0.03 10.22 -0.10
N GLY A 59 0.67 10.77 -1.13
CA GLY A 59 0.29 10.50 -2.53
C GLY A 59 0.36 9.02 -2.86
N TYR A 60 1.47 8.36 -2.52
CA TYR A 60 1.62 6.91 -2.66
C TYR A 60 0.50 6.15 -1.95
N TRP A 61 0.23 6.49 -0.69
CA TRP A 61 -0.82 5.84 0.10
C TRP A 61 -2.20 6.04 -0.51
N LEU A 62 -2.54 7.25 -0.96
CA LEU A 62 -3.84 7.59 -1.54
C LEU A 62 -4.17 6.76 -2.78
N ASP A 63 -3.22 6.56 -3.69
CA ASP A 63 -3.42 5.72 -4.88
C ASP A 63 -3.87 4.31 -4.51
N ARG A 64 -3.23 3.70 -3.50
CA ARG A 64 -3.57 2.35 -3.04
C ARG A 64 -4.91 2.32 -2.31
N GLU A 65 -5.24 3.38 -1.60
CA GLU A 65 -6.54 3.52 -0.94
C GLU A 65 -7.70 3.64 -1.94
N TYR A 66 -7.51 4.40 -3.02
CA TYR A 66 -8.48 4.53 -4.09
C TYR A 66 -8.59 3.23 -4.91
N LEU A 67 -7.48 2.53 -5.15
CA LEU A 67 -7.48 1.20 -5.77
C LEU A 67 -8.36 0.20 -4.99
N VAL A 68 -8.17 0.14 -3.67
CA VAL A 68 -8.99 -0.72 -2.80
C VAL A 68 -10.47 -0.34 -2.86
N ARG A 69 -10.78 0.95 -2.93
CA ARG A 69 -12.17 1.43 -3.09
C ARG A 69 -12.73 1.12 -4.47
N ALA A 70 -11.93 1.13 -5.53
CA ALA A 70 -12.35 0.69 -6.86
C ALA A 70 -12.80 -0.78 -6.86
N ILE A 71 -12.10 -1.64 -6.10
CA ILE A 71 -12.52 -3.03 -5.86
C ILE A 71 -13.87 -3.05 -5.12
N TYR A 72 -14.05 -2.25 -4.08
CA TYR A 72 -15.32 -2.19 -3.33
C TYR A 72 -16.50 -1.68 -4.16
N ALA A 73 -16.24 -0.80 -5.14
CA ALA A 73 -17.24 -0.32 -6.08
C ALA A 73 -17.54 -1.32 -7.22
N GLY A 74 -16.83 -2.46 -7.26
CA GLY A 74 -17.00 -3.47 -8.30
C GLY A 74 -16.41 -3.08 -9.66
N LEU A 75 -15.51 -2.09 -9.70
CA LEU A 75 -14.82 -1.67 -10.93
C LEU A 75 -13.68 -2.63 -11.30
N ILE A 76 -13.21 -3.42 -10.34
CA ILE A 76 -12.10 -4.36 -10.48
C ILE A 76 -12.58 -5.72 -9.97
N ASP A 77 -12.38 -6.76 -10.76
CA ASP A 77 -12.69 -8.13 -10.34
C ASP A 77 -11.74 -8.57 -9.21
N LEU A 78 -12.33 -8.90 -8.06
CA LEU A 78 -11.56 -9.24 -6.86
C LEU A 78 -10.78 -10.56 -7.03
N SER A 79 -11.32 -11.52 -7.79
CA SER A 79 -10.66 -12.83 -7.95
C SER A 79 -9.41 -12.68 -8.80
N ASP A 80 -9.55 -12.06 -9.97
CA ASP A 80 -8.42 -11.82 -10.87
C ASP A 80 -7.36 -10.92 -10.21
N TYR A 81 -7.78 -9.85 -9.51
CA TYR A 81 -6.88 -8.99 -8.75
C TYR A 81 -6.06 -9.78 -7.71
N ARG A 82 -6.70 -10.68 -6.96
CA ARG A 82 -6.03 -11.53 -5.96
C ARG A 82 -5.06 -12.52 -6.58
N ASP A 83 -5.42 -13.10 -7.73
CA ASP A 83 -4.54 -14.02 -8.44
C ASP A 83 -3.30 -13.29 -8.97
N GLN A 84 -3.46 -12.07 -9.49
CA GLN A 84 -2.35 -11.22 -9.89
C GLN A 84 -1.45 -10.85 -8.68
N LEU A 85 -2.04 -10.44 -7.56
CA LEU A 85 -1.31 -10.15 -6.32
C LEU A 85 -0.49 -11.36 -5.85
N ALA A 86 -1.10 -12.54 -5.79
CA ALA A 86 -0.43 -13.76 -5.32
C ALA A 86 0.78 -14.11 -6.20
N ARG A 87 0.63 -14.01 -7.53
CA ARG A 87 1.74 -14.24 -8.48
C ARG A 87 2.89 -13.25 -8.28
N ILE A 88 2.59 -11.97 -8.11
CA ILE A 88 3.64 -10.95 -7.89
C ILE A 88 4.31 -11.17 -6.53
N GLN A 89 3.53 -11.39 -5.47
CA GLN A 89 4.05 -11.61 -4.12
C GLN A 89 4.98 -12.81 -4.06
N GLN A 90 4.62 -13.92 -4.72
CA GLN A 90 5.46 -15.11 -4.81
C GLN A 90 6.82 -14.79 -5.45
N SER A 91 6.84 -13.99 -6.52
CA SER A 91 8.09 -13.57 -7.16
C SER A 91 8.98 -12.72 -6.26
N PHE A 92 8.40 -11.93 -5.34
CA PHE A 92 9.15 -11.16 -4.34
C PHE A 92 9.75 -12.07 -3.28
N LEU A 93 8.98 -13.03 -2.75
CA LEU A 93 9.47 -13.98 -1.75
C LEU A 93 10.66 -14.77 -2.28
N GLU A 94 10.54 -15.32 -3.50
CA GLU A 94 11.63 -16.07 -4.13
C GLU A 94 12.86 -15.20 -4.43
N GLY A 95 12.65 -13.93 -4.77
CA GLY A 95 13.74 -12.98 -4.99
C GLY A 95 14.55 -12.70 -3.73
N ASP A 96 13.85 -12.48 -2.61
CA ASP A 96 14.49 -12.27 -1.30
C ASP A 96 15.26 -13.52 -0.85
N ASP A 97 14.65 -14.70 -0.97
CA ASP A 97 15.29 -15.98 -0.61
C ASP A 97 16.57 -16.22 -1.43
N ARG A 98 16.56 -15.89 -2.74
CA ARG A 98 17.76 -15.96 -3.59
C ARG A 98 18.88 -15.03 -3.13
N LEU A 99 18.57 -13.79 -2.75
CA LEU A 99 19.57 -12.82 -2.28
C LEU A 99 20.16 -13.24 -0.92
N ILE A 100 19.33 -13.73 -0.02
CA ILE A 100 19.77 -14.25 1.28
C ILE A 100 20.71 -15.44 1.07
N ALA A 101 20.32 -16.42 0.24
CA ALA A 101 21.15 -17.58 -0.06
C ALA A 101 22.50 -17.21 -0.69
N LYS A 102 22.51 -16.19 -1.57
CA LYS A 102 23.73 -15.66 -2.19
C LYS A 102 24.62 -14.87 -1.22
N LYS A 103 24.13 -14.50 -0.02
CA LYS A 103 24.78 -13.53 0.89
C LYS A 103 25.06 -12.22 0.17
N SER A 104 24.05 -11.71 -0.52
CA SER A 104 24.14 -10.51 -1.34
C SER A 104 24.54 -9.26 -0.57
N THR A 105 25.11 -8.31 -1.31
CA THR A 105 25.53 -7.00 -0.80
C THR A 105 24.35 -6.08 -0.55
N ARG A 106 24.56 -5.04 0.26
CA ARG A 106 23.56 -3.98 0.52
C ARG A 106 23.07 -3.31 -0.77
N THR A 107 23.94 -3.15 -1.77
CA THR A 107 23.58 -2.57 -3.07
C THR A 107 22.63 -3.49 -3.84
N GLU A 108 22.85 -4.80 -3.82
CA GLU A 108 21.94 -5.76 -4.46
C GLU A 108 20.57 -5.77 -3.77
N PHE A 109 20.52 -5.72 -2.44
CA PHE A 109 19.26 -5.57 -1.71
C PHE A 109 18.53 -4.26 -2.05
N LYS A 110 19.26 -3.14 -2.17
CA LYS A 110 18.68 -1.87 -2.63
C LYS A 110 18.05 -1.98 -4.01
N THR A 111 18.78 -2.57 -4.95
CA THR A 111 18.33 -2.77 -6.33
C THR A 111 17.08 -3.65 -6.37
N PHE A 112 17.06 -4.71 -5.56
CA PHE A 112 15.91 -5.61 -5.47
C PHE A 112 14.69 -4.96 -4.83
N GLN A 113 14.85 -4.24 -3.72
CA GLN A 113 13.76 -3.46 -3.12
C GLN A 113 13.19 -2.46 -4.14
N LYS A 114 14.05 -1.76 -4.89
CA LYS A 114 13.60 -0.86 -5.97
C LYS A 114 12.82 -1.61 -7.05
N ALA A 115 13.31 -2.75 -7.52
CA ALA A 115 12.61 -3.55 -8.53
C ALA A 115 11.24 -4.02 -8.04
N CYS A 116 11.11 -4.42 -6.77
CA CYS A 116 9.83 -4.81 -6.18
C CYS A 116 8.87 -3.62 -6.07
N SER A 117 9.39 -2.47 -5.64
CA SER A 117 8.63 -1.21 -5.57
C SER A 117 8.14 -0.78 -6.95
N ASP A 118 9.01 -0.73 -7.96
CA ASP A 118 8.66 -0.33 -9.32
C ASP A 118 7.62 -1.29 -9.92
N ARG A 119 7.74 -2.60 -9.64
CA ARG A 119 6.78 -3.60 -10.11
C ARG A 119 5.41 -3.45 -9.46
N GLU A 120 5.36 -3.13 -8.16
CA GLU A 120 4.09 -2.84 -7.51
C GLU A 120 3.48 -1.52 -8.01
N GLU A 121 4.30 -0.49 -8.23
CA GLU A 121 3.83 0.77 -8.83
C GLU A 121 3.22 0.52 -10.20
N ALA A 122 3.90 -0.22 -11.07
CA ALA A 122 3.37 -0.58 -12.39
C ALA A 122 2.06 -1.39 -12.30
N PHE A 123 1.91 -2.24 -11.29
CA PHE A 123 0.68 -2.97 -11.04
C PHE A 123 -0.46 -2.03 -10.61
N VAL A 124 -0.20 -1.11 -9.68
CA VAL A 124 -1.19 -0.09 -9.28
C VAL A 124 -1.57 0.81 -10.45
N GLU A 125 -0.59 1.25 -11.24
CA GLU A 125 -0.79 2.10 -12.41
C GLU A 125 -1.61 1.42 -13.52
N SER A 126 -1.59 0.08 -13.60
CA SER A 126 -2.45 -0.65 -14.52
C SER A 126 -3.96 -0.46 -14.23
N PHE A 127 -4.31 0.05 -13.05
CA PHE A 127 -5.67 0.38 -12.63
C PHE A 127 -5.94 1.89 -12.55
N ARG A 128 -5.09 2.73 -13.16
CA ARG A 128 -5.17 4.19 -13.05
C ARG A 128 -6.56 4.74 -13.37
N GLU A 129 -7.21 4.26 -14.43
CA GLU A 129 -8.57 4.69 -14.79
C GLU A 129 -9.60 4.43 -13.67
N ALA A 130 -9.53 3.27 -13.02
CA ALA A 130 -10.45 2.92 -11.94
C ALA A 130 -10.15 3.71 -10.65
N ILE A 131 -8.87 3.97 -10.38
CA ILE A 131 -8.40 4.82 -9.28
C ILE A 131 -8.93 6.25 -9.45
N ASP A 132 -8.70 6.86 -10.61
CA ASP A 132 -9.08 8.24 -10.90
C ASP A 132 -10.60 8.40 -10.85
N ARG A 133 -11.34 7.43 -11.41
CA ARG A 133 -12.82 7.42 -11.35
C ARG A 133 -13.33 7.50 -9.91
N ILE A 134 -12.74 6.75 -8.97
CA ILE A 134 -13.15 6.77 -7.56
C ILE A 134 -12.69 8.05 -6.85
N ALA A 135 -11.50 8.55 -7.18
CA ALA A 135 -10.96 9.78 -6.60
C ALA A 135 -11.81 11.00 -6.99
N GLU A 136 -12.27 11.07 -8.25
CA GLU A 136 -13.11 12.15 -8.76
C GLU A 136 -14.58 12.00 -8.36
N ASN A 137 -15.12 10.78 -8.44
CA ASN A 137 -16.51 10.49 -8.14
C ASN A 137 -16.67 9.11 -7.49
N PRO A 138 -16.80 9.03 -6.15
CA PRO A 138 -16.93 7.75 -5.42
C PRO A 138 -18.29 7.04 -5.62
N ALA A 139 -19.00 7.31 -6.71
CA ALA A 139 -20.21 6.62 -7.10
C ALA A 139 -19.98 5.09 -7.21
N GLY A 140 -20.98 4.31 -6.82
CA GLY A 140 -20.89 2.84 -6.77
C GLY A 140 -20.40 2.30 -5.42
N LEU A 141 -19.78 3.14 -4.58
CA LEU A 141 -19.50 2.78 -3.18
C LEU A 141 -20.77 2.83 -2.32
N SER A 142 -20.78 2.06 -1.23
CA SER A 142 -21.83 2.19 -0.20
C SER A 142 -21.81 3.60 0.43
N PRO A 143 -22.93 4.09 1.02
CA PRO A 143 -22.99 5.42 1.63
C PRO A 143 -21.90 5.70 2.67
N LEU A 144 -21.52 4.67 3.46
CA LEU A 144 -20.44 4.78 4.43
C LEU A 144 -19.09 5.04 3.73
N TRP A 145 -18.80 4.29 2.68
CA TRP A 145 -17.57 4.38 1.91
C TRP A 145 -17.47 5.67 1.09
N ILE A 146 -18.59 6.19 0.58
CA ILE A 146 -18.64 7.52 -0.05
C ILE A 146 -18.16 8.59 0.93
N ARG A 147 -18.74 8.64 2.15
CA ARG A 147 -18.34 9.63 3.18
C ARG A 147 -16.86 9.51 3.56
N LYS A 148 -16.35 8.28 3.70
CA LYS A 148 -14.94 8.02 4.01
C LYS A 148 -13.98 8.35 2.87
N THR A 149 -14.47 8.34 1.63
CA THR A 149 -13.66 8.64 0.44
C THR A 149 -13.58 10.14 0.18
N ILE A 150 -14.69 10.88 0.35
CA ILE A 150 -14.71 12.35 0.22
C ILE A 150 -13.75 13.02 1.20
N THR A 151 -13.59 12.46 2.40
CA THR A 151 -12.71 13.00 3.45
C THR A 151 -11.30 12.40 3.45
N LEU A 152 -10.99 11.53 2.48
CA LEU A 152 -9.72 10.84 2.39
C LEU A 152 -8.59 11.83 2.04
N GLY A 153 -7.45 11.74 2.73
CA GLY A 153 -6.31 12.64 2.48
C GLY A 153 -6.47 14.07 3.03
N HIS A 154 -7.66 14.47 3.49
CA HIS A 154 -7.88 15.80 4.04
C HIS A 154 -7.13 16.03 5.36
N ASN A 155 -6.30 17.07 5.36
CA ASN A 155 -5.55 17.60 6.52
C ASN A 155 -4.77 16.53 7.29
N VAL A 156 -4.31 15.45 6.66
CA VAL A 156 -3.67 14.30 7.36
C VAL A 156 -2.43 14.71 8.15
N SER A 157 -1.65 15.65 7.61
CA SER A 157 -0.42 16.16 8.22
C SER A 157 -0.63 17.34 9.18
N ALA A 158 -1.88 17.77 9.42
CA ALA A 158 -2.15 18.91 10.30
C ALA A 158 -1.70 18.61 11.75
N PRO A 159 -1.16 19.60 12.48
CA PRO A 159 -0.54 19.36 13.77
C PRO A 159 -1.54 19.02 14.87
N THR A 160 -2.76 19.57 14.82
CA THR A 160 -3.79 19.32 15.84
C THR A 160 -4.92 18.43 15.34
N LEU A 161 -5.57 17.72 16.27
CA LEU A 161 -6.75 16.90 15.96
C LEU A 161 -7.91 17.76 15.41
N LYS A 162 -8.05 18.99 15.90
CA LYS A 162 -9.09 19.92 15.45
C LYS A 162 -8.92 20.25 13.98
N GLU A 163 -7.73 20.67 13.56
CA GLU A 163 -7.41 20.98 12.17
C GLU A 163 -7.54 19.74 11.25
N ARG A 164 -7.24 18.54 11.76
CA ARG A 164 -7.46 17.28 11.01
C ARG A 164 -8.95 16.99 10.77
N GLN A 165 -9.82 17.45 11.67
CA GLN A 165 -11.27 17.23 11.61
C GLN A 165 -12.04 18.35 10.91
N GLU A 166 -11.42 19.52 10.74
CA GLU A 166 -12.00 20.63 9.98
C GLU A 166 -12.26 20.19 8.52
N GLY A 167 -13.53 20.24 8.11
CA GLY A 167 -13.97 19.84 6.76
C GLY A 167 -14.33 18.35 6.57
N ARG A 168 -14.46 17.56 7.64
CA ARG A 168 -14.93 16.16 7.59
C ARG A 168 -16.44 15.99 7.84
#